data_AF-A0AAV0VM91-F1
#
_entry.id   AF-A0AAV0VM91-F1
#
_cell.length_a   1.000
_cell.length_b   1.000
_cell.length_c   1.000
_cell.angle_alpha   90.00
_cell.angle_beta   90.00
_cell.angle_gamma   90.00
#
_symmetry.space_group_name_H-M   'P 1'
#
loop_
_entity.id
_entity.type
_entity.pdbx_description
1 polymer ?
#
loop_
_entity_poly.entity_id
_entity_poly.type
_entity_poly.pdbx_seq_one_letter_code
_entity_poly.pdbx_strand_id
1 'polypeptide(L)'
;MEIWLSDKSMSPYHVTYLGSKSQNEFIELLAAENRQTVIQEIQDSELFAVISNTTPDISMKDQLAVGLRYVDKKGTTNERLLDVVESSNKTGYGTAKSIYNCLIKYGINTDNVAFQS
;
A
#
# COMPACT_ATOMS: atom_id res chain seq x y z
N MET A 1 -17.64 27.91 -5.86
CA MET A 1 -17.05 26.78 -5.12
C MET A 1 -17.23 26.92 -3.60
N GLU A 2 -17.61 28.08 -3.06
CA GLU A 2 -17.82 28.27 -1.61
C GLU A 2 -19.21 27.88 -1.09
N ILE A 3 -20.22 27.89 -1.95
CA ILE A 3 -21.61 27.58 -1.59
C ILE A 3 -21.73 26.11 -1.15
N TRP A 4 -21.03 25.20 -1.84
CA TRP A 4 -21.06 23.76 -1.53
C TRP A 4 -20.27 23.37 -0.28
N LEU A 5 -19.35 24.22 0.19
CA LEU A 5 -18.52 23.94 1.36
C LEU A 5 -19.19 24.38 2.67
N SER A 6 -20.07 25.39 2.64
CA SER A 6 -20.61 26.02 3.85
C SER A 6 -22.13 25.92 4.02
N ASP A 7 -22.88 25.56 2.97
CA ASP A 7 -24.34 25.53 3.03
C ASP A 7 -24.87 24.28 3.75
N LYS A 8 -25.20 24.44 5.03
CA LYS A 8 -25.84 23.43 5.88
C LYS A 8 -27.36 23.31 5.65
N SER A 9 -27.96 24.16 4.81
CA SER A 9 -29.41 24.22 4.62
C SER A 9 -29.96 23.14 3.67
N MET A 10 -29.08 22.47 2.92
CA MET A 10 -29.47 21.57 1.83
C MET A 10 -29.42 20.05 2.13
N SER A 11 -29.30 19.59 3.38
CA SER A 11 -29.31 18.14 3.60
C SER A 11 -30.00 17.67 4.89
N PRO A 12 -31.09 16.87 4.79
CA PRO A 12 -31.60 16.04 5.88
C PRO A 12 -30.59 14.98 6.35
N TYR A 13 -29.50 14.77 5.59
CA TYR A 13 -28.46 13.80 5.85
C TYR A 13 -27.11 14.50 6.04
N HIS A 14 -26.45 14.31 7.17
CA HIS A 14 -25.14 14.90 7.53
C HIS A 14 -23.96 14.38 6.67
N VAL A 15 -24.11 14.28 5.34
CA VAL A 15 -23.04 13.89 4.41
C VAL A 15 -22.39 15.15 3.88
N THR A 16 -21.30 15.58 4.52
CA THR A 16 -20.45 16.66 4.02
C THR A 16 -19.36 16.10 3.11
N TYR A 17 -18.91 16.87 2.12
CA TYR A 17 -17.77 16.48 1.25
C TYR A 17 -16.49 16.19 2.05
N LEU A 18 -16.35 16.82 3.23
CA LEU A 18 -15.26 16.57 4.18
C LEU A 18 -15.64 15.55 5.26
N GLY A 19 -16.74 14.81 5.10
CA GLY A 19 -17.15 13.75 6.01
C GLY A 19 -16.26 12.52 5.87
N SER A 20 -16.23 11.68 6.90
CA SER A 20 -15.38 10.48 6.95
C SER A 20 -15.54 9.56 5.74
N LYS A 21 -16.76 9.42 5.22
CA LYS A 21 -17.04 8.61 4.02
C LYS A 21 -16.27 9.10 2.80
N SER A 22 -16.37 10.39 2.49
CA SER A 22 -15.68 10.99 1.35
C SER A 22 -14.17 10.98 1.55
N GLN A 23 -13.68 11.26 2.77
CA GLN A 23 -12.25 11.18 3.08
C GLN A 23 -11.68 9.77 2.84
N ASN A 24 -12.37 8.73 3.32
CA ASN A 24 -11.94 7.35 3.13
C ASN A 24 -11.94 6.96 1.65
N GLU A 25 -12.96 7.35 0.89
CA GLU A 25 -13.01 7.13 -0.56
C GLU A 25 -11.81 7.79 -1.27
N PHE A 26 -11.48 9.04 -0.93
CA PHE A 26 -10.29 9.70 -1.48
C PHE A 26 -9.00 8.97 -1.13
N ILE A 27 -8.85 8.53 0.12
CA ILE A 27 -7.68 7.77 0.56
C ILE A 27 -7.57 6.46 -0.24
N GLU A 28 -8.68 5.75 -0.44
CA GLU A 28 -8.72 4.50 -1.20
C GLU A 28 -8.33 4.71 -2.67
N LEU A 29 -8.86 5.76 -3.31
CA LEU A 29 -8.54 6.11 -4.70
C LEU A 29 -7.06 6.48 -4.86
N LEU A 30 -6.52 7.33 -3.98
CA LEU A 30 -5.11 7.72 -4.00
C LEU A 30 -4.20 6.53 -3.75
N ALA A 31 -4.57 5.65 -2.82
CA ALA A 31 -3.82 4.43 -2.54
C ALA A 31 -3.84 3.47 -3.74
N ALA A 32 -4.97 3.36 -4.44
CA ALA A 32 -5.08 2.54 -5.65
C ALA A 32 -4.18 3.06 -6.78
N GLU A 33 -4.23 4.36 -7.05
CA GLU A 33 -3.39 5.00 -8.06
C GLU A 33 -1.90 4.89 -7.73
N ASN A 34 -1.54 5.14 -6.47
CA ASN A 34 -0.17 5.01 -6.00
C ASN A 34 0.34 3.57 -6.14
N ARG A 35 -0.45 2.57 -5.73
CA ARG A 35 -0.08 1.15 -5.92
C ARG A 35 0.10 0.79 -7.38
N GLN A 36 -0.78 1.27 -8.28
CA GLN A 36 -0.63 1.03 -9.71
C GLN A 36 0.69 1.60 -10.25
N THR A 37 1.06 2.79 -9.79
CA THR A 37 2.36 3.39 -10.13
C THR A 37 3.53 2.52 -9.66
N VAL A 38 3.49 2.07 -8.40
CA VAL A 38 4.54 1.19 -7.84
C VAL A 38 4.67 -0.11 -8.61
N ILE A 39 3.55 -0.75 -8.97
CA ILE A 39 3.54 -1.99 -9.75
C ILE A 39 4.21 -1.76 -11.12
N GLN A 40 3.89 -0.66 -11.80
CA GLN A 40 4.50 -0.32 -13.08
C GLN A 40 6.01 -0.06 -12.94
N GLU A 41 6.44 0.67 -11.91
CA GLU A 41 7.86 0.93 -11.64
C GLU A 41 8.65 -0.39 -11.44
N ILE A 42 8.04 -1.37 -10.77
CA ILE A 42 8.65 -2.69 -10.51
C ILE A 42 8.72 -3.54 -11.79
N GLN A 43 7.66 -3.55 -12.58
CA GLN A 43 7.64 -4.25 -13.87
C GLN A 43 8.72 -3.69 -14.82
N ASP A 44 8.95 -2.37 -14.78
CA ASP A 44 9.97 -1.69 -15.57
C ASP A 44 11.41 -1.96 -15.09
N SER A 45 11.61 -2.32 -13.82
CA SER A 45 12.92 -2.53 -13.19
C SER A 45 13.48 -3.94 -13.39
N GLU A 46 12.66 -4.89 -13.85
CA GLU A 46 12.94 -6.33 -14.01
C GLU A 46 13.32 -7.11 -12.74
N LEU A 47 14.13 -6.55 -11.83
CA LEU A 47 14.54 -7.13 -10.55
C LEU A 47 14.21 -6.20 -9.39
N PHE A 48 13.82 -6.78 -8.26
CA PHE A 48 13.55 -6.03 -7.04
C PHE A 48 13.83 -6.86 -5.79
N ALA A 49 14.09 -6.21 -4.67
CA ALA A 49 14.15 -6.82 -3.35
C ALA A 49 12.90 -6.48 -2.53
N VAL A 50 12.57 -7.35 -1.59
CA VAL A 50 11.50 -7.12 -0.63
C VAL A 50 12.08 -6.64 0.70
N ILE A 51 11.58 -5.51 1.19
CA ILE A 51 11.80 -5.04 2.55
C ILE A 51 10.52 -5.23 3.35
N SER A 52 10.63 -5.65 4.60
CA SER A 52 9.45 -5.80 5.45
C SER A 52 9.73 -5.42 6.89
N ASN A 53 8.72 -4.87 7.55
CA ASN A 53 8.77 -4.54 8.96
C ASN A 53 7.42 -4.86 9.62
N THR A 54 7.44 -5.28 10.88
CA THR A 54 6.21 -5.55 11.65
C THR A 54 6.10 -4.58 12.82
N THR A 55 4.95 -3.94 12.98
CA THR A 55 4.64 -3.03 14.09
C THR A 55 3.22 -3.31 14.59
N PRO A 56 2.97 -3.36 15.91
CA PRO A 56 1.61 -3.46 16.44
C PRO A 56 0.83 -2.16 16.21
N ASP A 57 -0.44 -2.26 15.81
CA ASP A 57 -1.34 -1.13 15.68
C ASP A 57 -2.06 -0.77 17.00
N ILE A 58 -2.92 0.25 16.96
CA ILE A 58 -3.69 0.72 18.12
C ILE A 58 -4.65 -0.33 18.71
N SER A 59 -4.98 -1.37 17.93
CA SER A 59 -5.82 -2.49 18.37
C SER A 59 -4.99 -3.69 18.85
N MET A 60 -3.68 -3.50 19.02
CA MET A 60 -2.71 -4.53 19.40
C MET A 60 -2.58 -5.67 18.38
N LYS A 61 -2.94 -5.41 17.13
CA LYS A 61 -2.73 -6.35 16.02
C LYS A 61 -1.43 -6.03 15.32
N ASP A 62 -0.67 -7.06 14.99
CA ASP A 62 0.57 -6.88 14.24
C ASP A 62 0.26 -6.54 12.79
N GLN A 63 0.84 -5.44 12.30
CA GLN A 63 0.77 -5.03 10.91
C GLN A 63 2.12 -5.27 10.25
N LEU A 64 2.12 -6.01 9.14
CA LEU A 64 3.30 -6.27 8.32
C LEU A 64 3.31 -5.28 7.15
N ALA A 65 4.22 -4.32 7.19
CA ALA A 65 4.51 -3.45 6.06
C ALA A 65 5.37 -4.23 5.05
N VAL A 66 4.91 -4.30 3.80
CA VAL A 66 5.64 -4.89 2.68
C VAL A 66 6.05 -3.76 1.74
N GLY A 67 7.36 -3.53 1.65
CA GLY A 67 7.95 -2.58 0.72
C GLY A 67 8.82 -3.28 -0.31
N LEU A 68 9.07 -2.57 -1.41
CA LEU A 68 9.88 -3.03 -2.53
C LEU A 68 11.03 -2.05 -2.73
N ARG A 69 12.24 -2.58 -2.94
CA ARG A 69 13.43 -1.82 -3.29
C ARG A 69 13.91 -2.25 -4.65
N TYR A 70 14.14 -1.31 -5.56
CA TYR A 70 14.51 -1.61 -6.95
C TYR A 70 15.39 -0.50 -7.52
N VAL A 71 15.98 -0.73 -8.69
CA VAL A 71 16.84 0.24 -9.38
C VAL A 71 16.17 0.64 -10.67
N ASP A 72 15.82 1.93 -10.80
CA ASP A 72 15.18 2.40 -12.01
C ASP A 72 16.13 2.40 -13.23
N LYS A 73 15.57 2.66 -14.41
CA LYS A 73 16.31 2.73 -15.68
C LYS A 73 17.41 3.82 -15.69
N LYS A 74 17.42 4.73 -14.72
CA LYS A 74 18.45 5.77 -14.56
C LYS A 74 19.55 5.33 -13.59
N GLY A 75 19.48 4.12 -13.04
CA GLY A 75 20.41 3.61 -12.04
C GLY A 75 20.13 4.13 -10.63
N THR A 76 18.96 4.71 -10.37
CA THR A 76 18.61 5.25 -9.04
C THR A 76 17.91 4.18 -8.20
N THR A 77 18.40 3.98 -6.97
CA THR A 77 17.71 3.12 -6.00
C THR A 77 16.43 3.78 -5.52
N ASN A 78 15.32 3.07 -5.63
CA ASN A 78 14.00 3.50 -5.19
C ASN A 78 13.44 2.53 -4.17
N GLU A 79 12.67 3.07 -3.22
CA GLU A 79 11.90 2.30 -2.23
C GLU A 79 10.45 2.75 -2.26
N ARG A 80 9.54 1.78 -2.23
CA ARG A 80 8.09 2.00 -2.28
C ARG A 80 7.39 1.06 -1.33
N LEU A 81 6.41 1.58 -0.58
CA LEU A 81 5.48 0.75 0.18
C LEU A 81 4.45 0.16 -0.79
N LEU A 82 4.27 -1.16 -0.76
CA LEU A 82 3.27 -1.84 -1.58
C LEU A 82 1.94 -1.98 -0.82
N ASP A 83 2.01 -2.55 0.39
CA ASP A 83 0.83 -2.80 1.21
C ASP A 83 1.19 -2.94 2.68
N VAL A 84 0.18 -2.80 3.53
CA VAL A 84 0.23 -3.13 4.96
C VAL A 84 -0.81 -4.22 5.21
N VAL A 85 -0.34 -5.40 5.62
CA VAL A 85 -1.20 -6.57 5.81
C VAL A 85 -1.23 -6.99 7.27
N GLU A 86 -2.41 -7.35 7.79
CA GLU A 86 -2.53 -7.88 9.14
C GLU A 86 -1.76 -9.21 9.25
N SER A 87 -0.81 -9.25 10.19
CA SER A 87 0.03 -10.42 10.44
C SER A 87 -0.60 -11.29 11.51
N SER A 88 -1.16 -12.43 11.08
CA SER A 88 -1.76 -13.42 11.98
C SER A 88 -0.79 -14.51 12.44
N ASN A 89 0.31 -14.74 11.72
CA ASN A 89 1.30 -15.78 12.02
C ASN A 89 2.73 -15.22 11.98
N LYS A 90 3.32 -15.05 13.17
CA LYS A 90 4.65 -14.44 13.37
C LYS A 90 5.83 -15.41 13.20
N THR A 91 5.57 -16.66 12.80
CA THR A 91 6.66 -17.58 12.44
C THR A 91 7.35 -17.09 11.16
N GLY A 92 8.64 -17.43 10.97
CA GLY A 92 9.35 -17.05 9.75
C GLY A 92 8.63 -17.51 8.47
N TYR A 93 8.06 -18.72 8.49
CA TYR A 93 7.22 -19.23 7.40
C TYR A 93 5.93 -18.41 7.22
N GLY A 94 5.26 -18.06 8.31
CA GLY A 94 4.04 -17.24 8.29
C GLY A 94 4.29 -15.88 7.63
N THR A 95 5.32 -15.16 8.07
CA THR A 95 5.73 -13.88 7.48
C THR A 95 6.10 -14.01 6.01
N ALA A 96 6.91 -15.00 5.65
CA ALA A 96 7.29 -15.24 4.27
C ALA A 96 6.07 -15.54 3.38
N LYS A 97 5.11 -16.32 3.87
CA LYS A 97 3.85 -16.62 3.18
C LYS A 97 2.98 -15.37 3.01
N SER A 98 2.90 -14.51 4.02
CA SER A 98 2.16 -13.24 3.92
C SER A 98 2.76 -12.31 2.88
N ILE A 99 4.09 -12.20 2.84
CA ILE A 99 4.81 -11.45 1.80
C ILE A 99 4.53 -12.04 0.41
N TYR A 100 4.67 -13.36 0.26
CA TYR A 100 4.43 -14.04 -1.01
C TYR A 100 3.01 -13.81 -1.52
N ASN A 101 2.01 -13.99 -0.65
CA ASN A 101 0.61 -13.73 -0.98
C ASN A 101 0.35 -12.27 -1.35
N CYS A 102 1.05 -11.32 -0.70
CA CYS A 102 0.97 -9.90 -1.04
C CYS A 102 1.46 -9.64 -2.48
N LEU A 103 2.61 -10.20 -2.86
CA LEU A 103 3.14 -10.07 -4.23
C LEU A 103 2.18 -10.66 -5.27
N ILE A 104 1.65 -11.86 -5.01
CA ILE A 104 0.69 -12.53 -5.90
C ILE A 104 -0.62 -11.73 -6.03
N LYS A 105 -1.13 -11.17 -4.93
CA LYS A 105 -2.34 -10.32 -4.92
C LYS A 105 -2.22 -9.15 -5.91
N TYR A 106 -1.02 -8.59 -6.06
CA TYR A 106 -0.76 -7.45 -6.95
C TYR A 106 -0.15 -7.85 -8.31
N GLY A 107 -0.11 -9.15 -8.63
CA GLY A 107 0.39 -9.63 -9.92
C GLY A 107 1.88 -9.38 -10.15
N ILE A 108 2.67 -9.23 -9.07
CA ILE A 108 4.11 -9.04 -9.15
C ILE A 108 4.77 -10.41 -9.34
N ASN A 109 5.64 -10.53 -10.35
CA ASN A 109 6.37 -11.77 -10.63
C ASN A 109 7.38 -12.06 -9.51
N THR A 110 7.19 -13.18 -8.79
CA THR A 110 8.06 -13.58 -7.69
C THR A 110 9.40 -14.14 -8.14
N ASP A 111 9.55 -14.53 -9.41
CA ASP A 111 10.82 -15.03 -9.95
C ASP A 111 11.88 -13.92 -10.08
N ASN A 112 11.41 -12.67 -10.07
CA ASN A 112 12.24 -11.47 -10.18
C ASN A 112 12.74 -10.94 -8.83
N VAL A 113 12.43 -11.66 -7.73
CA VAL A 113 12.89 -11.29 -6.40
C VAL A 113 14.40 -11.55 -6.29
N ALA A 114 15.16 -10.50 -6.00
CA ALA A 114 16.58 -10.54 -5.77
C ALA A 114 16.91 -10.56 -4.27
N PHE A 115 18.00 -11.23 -3.92
CA PHE A 115 18.54 -11.18 -2.56
C PHE A 115 19.05 -9.77 -2.24
N GLN A 116 18.74 -9.30 -1.03
CA GLN A 116 19.24 -8.06 -0.48
C GLN A 116 20.15 -8.40 0.70
N SER A 117 21.42 -8.01 0.60
CA SER A 117 22.40 -8.14 1.70
C SER A 117 22.30 -7.00 2.70
#